data_AF-A0ABD0P1E3-F1
#
_entry.id   AF-A0ABD0P1E3-F1
#
_cell.length_a   1.000
_cell.length_b   1.000
_cell.length_c   1.000
_cell.angle_alpha   90.00
_cell.angle_beta   90.00
_cell.angle_gamma   90.00
#
_symmetry.space_group_name_H-M   'P 1'
#
loop_
_entity.id
_entity.type
_entity.pdbx_description
1 polymer ?
#
loop_
_entity_poly.entity_id
_entity_poly.type
_entity_poly.pdbx_seq_one_letter_code
_entity_poly.pdbx_strand_id
1 'polypeptide(L)' 'HGSVRGQYIKVKGSEKVVEQYLGIPFAQPPVGPFRLAAPSPVQGWEGIRNATQHPS' A
#
# COMPACT_ATOMS: atom_id res chain seq x y z
N HIS A 1 -7.52 -8.92 -2.57
CA HIS A 1 -7.13 -8.13 -1.37
C HIS A 1 -6.66 -9.04 -0.24
N GLY A 2 -6.05 -8.47 0.80
CA GLY A 2 -5.57 -9.17 2.01
C GLY A 2 -5.25 -8.19 3.14
N SER A 3 -4.83 -8.70 4.31
CA SER A 3 -4.56 -7.88 5.50
C SER A 3 -3.26 -7.08 5.39
N VAL A 4 -3.21 -5.90 6.03
CA VAL A 4 -2.04 -5.01 6.06
C VAL A 4 -1.64 -4.65 7.49
N ARG A 5 -0.36 -4.37 7.71
CA ARG A 5 0.18 -3.80 8.95
C ARG A 5 0.68 -2.38 8.68
N GLY A 6 0.04 -1.40 9.31
CA GLY A 6 0.50 0.00 9.32
C GLY A 6 1.41 0.30 10.52
N GLN A 7 1.61 1.59 10.77
CA GLN A 7 2.36 2.11 11.93
C GLN A 7 1.68 3.35 12.51
N TYR A 8 1.80 3.56 13.83
CA TYR A 8 1.41 4.82 14.47
C TYR A 8 2.56 5.82 14.39
N ILE A 9 2.28 7.04 13.92
CA ILE A 9 3.26 8.13 13.84
C ILE A 9 2.75 9.38 14.57
N LYS A 10 3.66 10.09 15.25
CA LYS A 10 3.38 11.43 15.78
C LYS A 10 3.49 12.45 14.65
N VAL A 11 2.46 13.27 14.47
CA VAL A 11 2.47 14.34 13.46
C VAL A 11 3.44 15.42 13.90
N LYS A 12 4.40 15.78 13.04
CA LYS A 12 5.40 16.81 13.34
C LYS A 12 4.72 18.14 13.70
N GLY A 13 5.05 18.71 14.87
CA GLY A 13 4.45 19.95 15.36
C GLY A 13 3.06 19.80 15.98
N SER A 14 2.63 18.57 16.28
CA SER A 14 1.33 18.28 16.91
C SER A 14 1.46 17.16 17.94
N GLU A 15 0.57 17.14 18.93
CA GLU A 15 0.39 16.00 19.83
C GLU A 15 -0.46 14.88 19.23
N LYS A 16 -0.96 15.05 18.01
CA LYS A 16 -1.75 14.02 17.32
C LYS A 16 -0.87 12.83 16.91
N VAL A 17 -1.40 11.64 17.16
CA VAL A 17 -0.90 10.38 16.62
C VAL A 17 -1.87 9.91 15.55
N VAL A 18 -1.35 9.43 14.42
CA VAL A 18 -2.15 8.89 13.31
C VAL A 18 -1.68 7.49 12.96
N GLU A 19 -2.60 6.66 12.48
CA GLU A 19 -2.24 5.41 11.80
C GLU A 19 -1.86 5.70 10.36
N GLN A 20 -0.71 5.19 9.95
CA GLN A 20 -0.16 5.35 8.62
C GLN A 20 -0.04 3.99 7.93
N TYR A 21 -0.55 3.94 6.70
CA TYR A 21 -0.42 2.80 5.79
C TYR A 21 0.17 3.28 4.46
N LEU A 22 1.34 2.77 4.10
CA LEU A 22 2.13 3.16 2.93
C LEU A 22 2.32 1.98 1.97
N GLY A 23 2.43 2.27 0.67
CA GLY A 23 2.81 1.26 -0.32
C GLY A 23 1.78 0.13 -0.55
N ILE A 24 0.51 0.35 -0.20
CA ILE A 24 -0.55 -0.64 -0.46
C ILE A 24 -0.84 -0.67 -1.98
N PRO A 25 -0.69 -1.83 -2.65
CA PRO A 25 -1.01 -1.94 -4.06
C PRO A 25 -2.52 -1.87 -4.28
N PHE A 26 -2.95 -1.03 -5.23
CA PHE A 26 -4.37 -0.87 -5.58
C PHE A 26 -4.71 -1.45 -6.97
N ALA A 27 -3.69 -1.71 -7.80
CA ALA A 27 -3.83 -2.27 -9.14
C ALA A 27 -2.66 -3.20 -9.48
N GLN A 28 -2.85 -4.02 -10.51
CA GLN A 28 -1.79 -4.80 -11.15
C GLN A 28 -0.70 -3.86 -11.71
N PRO A 29 0.59 -4.22 -11.60
CA PRO A 29 1.67 -3.44 -12.22
C PRO A 29 1.46 -3.30 -13.75
N PRO A 30 1.50 -2.09 -14.32
CA PRO A 30 1.22 -1.84 -15.74
C PRO A 30 2.45 -2.12 -16.63
N VAL A 31 3.04 -3.31 -16.47
CA VAL A 31 4.26 -3.74 -17.16
C VAL A 31 3.98 -4.86 -18.14
N GLY A 32 4.90 -5.09 -19.10
CA GLY A 32 4.77 -6.14 -20.10
C GLY A 32 3.47 -5.98 -20.93
N PRO A 33 2.67 -7.05 -21.09
CA PRO A 33 1.39 -7.01 -21.80
C PRO A 33 0.36 -6.02 -21.24
N PHE A 34 0.52 -5.58 -19.98
CA PHE A 34 -0.38 -4.62 -19.33
C PHE A 34 0.01 -3.16 -19.59
N ARG A 35 1.10 -2.90 -20.30
CA ARG A 35 1.48 -1.54 -20.68
C ARG A 35 0.41 -0.97 -21.61
N LEU A 36 -0.02 0.27 -21.32
CA LEU A 36 -1.10 0.98 -22.03
C LEU A 36 -2.50 0.32 -21.91
N ALA A 37 -2.66 -0.73 -21.11
CA ALA A 37 -3.97 -1.29 -20.80
C ALA A 37 -4.64 -0.54 -19.64
N ALA A 38 -5.96 -0.68 -19.51
CA ALA A 38 -6.67 -0.18 -18.33
C ALA A 38 -6.17 -0.88 -17.05
N PRO A 39 -6.11 -0.17 -15.89
CA PRO A 39 -5.68 -0.78 -14.64
C PRO A 39 -6.59 -1.94 -14.24
N SER A 40 -5.98 -3.07 -13.88
CA SER A 40 -6.70 -4.26 -13.44
C SER A 40 -6.56 -4.44 -11.92
N PRO A 41 -7.53 -5.08 -11.24
CA PRO A 41 -7.48 -5.31 -9.80
C PRO A 41 -6.23 -6.10 -9.37
N VAL A 42 -5.62 -5.71 -8.26
CA VAL A 42 -4.49 -6.45 -7.67
C VAL A 42 -4.94 -7.83 -7.19
N GLN A 43 -4.08 -8.84 -7.38
CA GLN A 43 -4.32 -10.16 -6.79
C GLN A 43 -4.29 -10.07 -5.25
N GLY A 44 -5.13 -10.86 -4.58
CA GLY A 44 -5.04 -11.02 -3.13
C GLY A 44 -3.70 -11.62 -2.69
N TRP A 45 -3.39 -11.43 -1.41
CA TRP A 45 -2.23 -12.04 -0.77
C TRP A 45 -2.67 -12.73 0.51
N GLU A 46 -1.94 -13.77 0.89
CA GLU A 46 -2.10 -14.44 2.18
C GLU A 46 -1.26 -13.76 3.27
N GLY A 47 -1.64 -13.95 4.53
CA GLY A 47 -0.95 -13.35 5.67
C GLY A 47 -1.11 -11.83 5.77
N ILE A 48 -0.10 -11.17 6.35
CA ILE A 48 -0.12 -9.73 6.63
C ILE A 48 1.00 -9.05 5.83
N ARG A 49 0.62 -8.13 4.94
CA ARG A 49 1.58 -7.31 4.17
C ARG A 49 2.04 -6.12 4.99
N ASN A 50 3.36 -5.88 5.03
CA ASN A 50 3.91 -4.70 5.71
C ASN A 50 3.67 -3.42 4.88
N ALA A 51 3.03 -2.42 5.47
CA ALA A 51 2.63 -1.16 4.85
C ALA A 51 3.23 0.04 5.59
N THR A 52 4.52 -0.03 5.93
CA THR A 52 5.23 1.03 6.69
C THR A 52 6.30 1.77 5.88
N GLN A 53 6.42 1.48 4.59
CA GLN A 53 7.44 2.03 3.71
C GLN A 53 6.80 2.60 2.44
N HIS A 54 7.38 3.68 1.93
CA HIS A 54 7.02 4.19 0.59
C HIS A 54 7.30 3.11 -0.46
N PRO A 55 6.49 3.06 -1.53
CA PRO A 55 6.79 2.17 -2.66
C PRO A 55 8.18 2.48 -3.19
N SER A 56 8.96 1.43 -3.46
CA SER A 56 10.25 1.49 -4.16
C SER A 56 10.09 1.84 -5.62
#